data_AF-A0A925M7V6-F1
#
_entry.id   AF-A0A925M7V6-F1
#
_cell.length_a   1.000
_cell.length_b   1.000
_cell.length_c   1.000
_cell.angle_alpha   90.00
_cell.angle_beta   90.00
_cell.angle_gamma   90.00
#
_symmetry.space_group_name_H-M   'P 1'
#
loop_
_entity.id
_entity.type
_entity.pdbx_description
1 polymer ?
#
loop_
_entity_poly.entity_id
_entity_poly.type
_entity_poly.pdbx_seq_one_letter_code
_entity_poly.pdbx_strand_id
1 'polypeptide(L)' 'MVQTLQAKNVTLRNLIDDFGLRLVQDNQFFREWQDDLPAITDSEKQFLDKVKRGLLQSY' A
#
# COMPACT_ATOMS: atom_id res chain seq x y z
N MET A 1 20.24 9.12 -12.78
CA MET A 1 20.50 7.68 -12.61
C MET A 1 19.42 7.12 -11.69
N VAL A 2 18.65 6.13 -12.13
CA VAL A 2 17.65 5.47 -11.29
C VAL A 2 18.34 4.40 -10.47
N GLN A 3 18.30 4.52 -9.14
CA GLN A 3 18.81 3.50 -8.23
C GLN A 3 17.69 2.47 -8.00
N THR A 4 17.79 1.31 -8.64
CA THR A 4 16.86 0.20 -8.41
C THR A 4 17.16 -0.46 -7.09
N LEU A 5 16.26 -0.27 -6.12
CA LEU A 5 16.31 -0.95 -4.84
C LEU A 5 15.70 -2.35 -4.96
N GLN A 6 16.44 -3.36 -4.47
CA GLN A 6 15.95 -4.73 -4.42
C GLN A 6 14.92 -4.85 -3.29
N ALA A 7 13.68 -5.22 -3.61
CA ALA A 7 12.58 -5.33 -2.63
C ALA A 7 12.90 -6.24 -1.44
N LYS A 8 13.73 -7.28 -1.65
CA LYS A 8 14.23 -8.19 -0.60
C LYS A 8 15.16 -7.52 0.43
N ASN A 9 15.76 -6.39 0.08
CA ASN A 9 16.77 -5.70 0.88
C ASN A 9 16.26 -4.37 1.47
N VAL A 10 14.99 -4.06 1.24
CA VAL A 10 14.33 -2.84 1.67
C VAL A 10 13.22 -3.20 2.63
N THR A 11 13.32 -2.70 3.86
CA THR A 11 12.25 -2.77 4.85
C THR A 11 11.31 -1.58 4.66
N LEU A 12 10.04 -1.75 5.06
CA LEU A 12 9.06 -0.67 5.01
C LEU A 12 9.51 0.54 5.87
N ARG A 13 10.30 0.32 6.94
CA ARG A 13 10.95 1.40 7.72
C ARG A 13 11.92 2.24 6.87
N ASN A 14 12.79 1.61 6.08
CA ASN A 14 13.69 2.35 5.19
C ASN A 14 12.91 3.15 4.14
N LEU A 15 11.80 2.61 3.63
CA LEU A 15 10.96 3.35 2.69
C LEU A 15 10.31 4.58 3.35
N ILE A 16 9.91 4.48 4.62
CA ILE A 16 9.37 5.62 5.36
C ILE A 16 10.45 6.70 5.55
N ASP A 17 11.66 6.32 5.94
CA ASP A 17 12.75 7.25 6.27
C ASP A 17 13.40 7.89 5.03
N ASP A 18 13.84 7.08 4.06
CA ASP A 18 14.52 7.56 2.84
C ASP A 18 13.58 8.18 1.81
N PHE A 19 12.36 7.62 1.67
CA PHE A 19 11.41 8.03 0.63
C PHE A 19 10.22 8.83 1.17
N GLY A 20 10.16 9.06 2.48
CA GLY A 20 9.05 9.78 3.11
C GLY A 20 7.72 9.04 2.94
N LEU A 21 7.75 7.72 2.81
CA LEU A 21 6.56 6.90 2.60
C LEU A 21 5.66 7.05 3.83
N ARG A 22 4.44 7.55 3.61
CA ARG A 22 3.46 7.78 4.66
C ARG A 22 2.28 6.85 4.46
N LEU A 23 1.81 6.28 5.56
CA LEU A 23 0.55 5.57 5.55
C LEU A 23 -0.59 6.58 5.38
N VAL A 24 -1.17 6.64 4.19
CA VAL A 24 -2.32 7.50 3.91
C VAL A 24 -3.57 6.63 3.85
N GLN A 25 -4.50 6.89 4.77
CA GLN A 25 -5.83 6.26 4.77
C GLN A 25 -6.88 7.10 4.07
N ASP A 26 -6.47 8.18 3.41
CA ASP A 26 -7.38 9.09 2.73
C ASP A 26 -7.94 8.46 1.45
N ASN A 27 -9.26 8.40 1.35
CA ASN A 27 -9.96 7.87 0.17
C ASN A 27 -9.86 8.81 -1.06
N GLN A 28 -9.25 9.97 -0.93
CA GLN A 28 -8.95 10.86 -2.06
C GLN A 28 -7.52 10.66 -2.60
N PHE A 29 -6.68 9.92 -1.88
CA PHE A 29 -5.34 9.57 -2.34
C PHE A 29 -5.41 8.51 -3.45
N PHE A 30 -4.75 8.79 -4.58
CA PHE A 30 -4.77 7.94 -5.77
C PHE A 30 -6.19 7.62 -6.27
N ARG A 31 -7.08 8.62 -6.37
CA ARG A 31 -8.39 8.44 -7.03
C ARG A 31 -8.26 7.84 -8.42
N GLU A 32 -7.23 8.21 -9.18
CA GLU A 32 -6.95 7.64 -10.50
C GLU A 32 -6.78 6.11 -10.48
N TRP A 33 -6.32 5.54 -9.36
CA TRP A 33 -6.19 4.10 -9.17
C TRP A 33 -7.38 3.47 -8.45
N GLN A 34 -8.36 4.27 -8.01
CA GLN A 34 -9.57 3.81 -7.32
C GLN A 34 -10.82 3.89 -8.21
N ASP A 35 -10.88 4.86 -9.13
CA ASP A 35 -12.00 5.10 -10.04
C ASP A 35 -12.08 4.01 -11.13
N ASP A 36 -10.93 3.57 -11.66
CA ASP A 36 -10.85 2.58 -12.74
C ASP A 36 -10.67 1.14 -12.20
N LEU A 37 -10.95 0.90 -10.91
CA LEU A 37 -10.86 -0.45 -10.36
C LEU A 37 -12.00 -1.32 -10.91
N PRO A 38 -11.71 -2.56 -11.33
CA PRO A 38 -12.76 -3.51 -11.65
C PRO A 38 -13.65 -3.71 -10.43
N ALA A 39 -14.94 -3.91 -10.65
CA ALA A 39 -15.91 -4.16 -9.59
C ALA A 39 -15.51 -5.44 -8.83
N ILE A 40 -14.84 -5.26 -7.70
CA ILE A 40 -14.44 -6.35 -6.82
C ILE A 40 -15.64 -6.82 -6.01
N THR A 41 -15.82 -8.13 -5.94
CA THR A 41 -16.88 -8.77 -5.15
C THR A 41 -16.66 -8.50 -3.65
N ASP A 42 -17.74 -8.51 -2.86
CA ASP A 42 -17.69 -8.23 -1.42
C ASP A 42 -16.65 -9.09 -0.67
N SER A 43 -16.47 -10.35 -1.11
CA SER A 43 -15.45 -11.27 -0.60
C SER A 43 -14.01 -10.83 -0.87
N GLU A 44 -13.73 -10.26 -2.05
CA GLU A 44 -12.41 -9.71 -2.38
C GLU A 44 -12.12 -8.46 -1.56
N LYS A 45 -13.15 -7.63 -1.35
CA LYS A 45 -13.08 -6.47 -0.48
C LYS A 45 -12.74 -6.85 0.96
N GLN A 46 -13.39 -7.88 1.51
CA GLN A 46 -13.06 -8.41 2.84
C GLN A 46 -11.63 -8.98 2.92
N PHE A 47 -11.14 -9.62 1.86
CA PHE A 47 -9.78 -10.14 1.81
C PHE A 47 -8.75 -9.01 1.81
N LEU A 48 -8.94 -7.98 0.97
CA LEU A 48 -8.12 -6.77 0.96
C LEU A 48 -8.13 -6.07 2.31
N ASP A 49 -9.29 -5.98 2.96
CA ASP A 49 -9.41 -5.36 4.29
C ASP A 49 -8.63 -6.15 5.36
N LYS A 50 -8.66 -7.50 5.30
CA LYS A 50 -7.83 -8.36 6.18
C LYS A 50 -6.33 -8.17 5.92
N VAL A 51 -5.90 -8.13 4.66
CA VAL A 51 -4.48 -7.92 4.31
C VAL A 51 -4.01 -6.53 4.75
N LYS A 52 -4.83 -5.50 4.52
CA LYS A 52 -4.57 -4.13 4.95
C LYS A 52 -4.44 -4.03 6.47
N ARG A 53 -5.34 -4.69 7.21
CA ARG A 53 -5.24 -4.79 8.67
C ARG A 53 -4.00 -5.56 9.13
N GLY A 54 -3.63 -6.65 8.47
CA GLY A 54 -2.41 -7.41 8.80
C GLY A 54 -1.12 -6.61 8.61
N LEU A 55 -1.05 -5.80 7.54
CA LEU A 55 0.04 -4.84 7.31
C LEU A 55 0.11 -3.74 8.37
N LEU A 56 -1.05 -3.23 8.80
CA LEU A 56 -1.16 -2.18 9.83
C LEU A 56 -0.89 -2.70 11.24
N GLN A 57 -1.23 -3.96 11.52
CA GLN A 57 -1.10 -4.58 12.83
C GLN A 57 0.31 -5.15 13.08
N SER A 58 1.11 -5.30 12.03
CA SER A 58 2.49 -5.83 12.12
C SER A 58 3.55 -4.73 12.30
N TYR A 59 3.15 -3.53 12.71
CA TYR A 59 4.02 -2.36 12.95
C TYR A 59 4.03 -1.92 14.40
#